data_AF-A0A259CTQ7-F1
#
_entry.id   AF-A0A259CTQ7-F1
#
_cell.length_a   1.000
_cell.length_b   1.000
_cell.length_c   1.000
_cell.angle_alpha   90.00
_cell.angle_beta   90.00
_cell.angle_gamma   90.00
#
_symmetry.space_group_name_H-M   'P 1'
#
loop_
_entity.id
_entity.type
_entity.pdbx_description
1 polymer ?
#
loop_
_entity_poly.entity_id
_entity_poly.type
_entity_poly.pdbx_seq_one_letter_code
_entity_poly.pdbx_strand_id
1 'polypeptide(L)'
;MTYTIARLGHLGDGIITGPEGPIYAPQTLPGEEVEGTLTGDTLTDIRILTPSAWRVKAPCVHARTCGGCMMQHASDGFVADWKSHIVRAALAAQGIEAPLRPILTSPARSRRRATLAARRTKGGVLMGFHARASETLVAVPNCQLLHPDLMASFP
;
A
#
# COMPACT_ATOMS: atom_id res chain seq x y z
N MET A 1 11.83 -20.55 -1.67
CA MET A 1 11.31 -20.81 -0.32
C MET A 1 9.96 -20.14 -0.23
N THR A 2 8.95 -20.86 0.27
CA THR A 2 7.60 -20.34 0.45
C THR A 2 7.45 -19.78 1.87
N TYR A 3 6.77 -18.65 1.99
CA TYR A 3 6.46 -17.98 3.25
C TYR A 3 4.96 -17.77 3.37
N THR A 4 4.44 -17.80 4.60
CA THR A 4 3.06 -17.45 4.90
C THR A 4 3.02 -16.11 5.62
N ILE A 5 2.21 -15.18 5.12
CA ILE A 5 2.02 -13.88 5.75
C ILE A 5 1.15 -14.04 7.00
N ALA A 6 1.73 -13.83 8.17
CA ALA A 6 1.05 -14.04 9.45
C ALA A 6 0.09 -12.90 9.79
N ARG A 7 0.52 -11.65 9.58
CA ARG A 7 -0.27 -10.45 9.90
C ARG A 7 0.17 -9.26 9.06
N LEU A 8 -0.56 -8.15 9.20
CA LEU A 8 -0.20 -6.86 8.61
C LEU A 8 0.37 -5.93 9.69
N GLY A 9 1.48 -5.25 9.38
CA GLY A 9 2.03 -4.19 10.22
C GLY A 9 1.17 -2.93 10.20
N HIS A 10 1.41 -2.01 11.14
CA HIS A 10 0.69 -0.72 11.19
C HIS A 10 1.00 0.20 9.99
N LEU A 11 2.15 -0.02 9.33
CA LEU A 11 2.52 0.65 8.08
C LEU A 11 1.97 -0.04 6.84
N GLY A 12 1.39 -1.25 6.93
CA GLY A 12 0.75 -1.93 5.80
C GLY A 12 1.65 -2.92 5.06
N ASP A 13 2.84 -3.22 5.58
CA ASP A 13 3.65 -4.33 5.11
C ASP A 13 3.17 -5.64 5.76
N GLY A 14 3.10 -6.72 4.98
CA GLY A 14 2.88 -8.06 5.53
C GLY A 14 4.06 -8.45 6.41
N ILE A 15 3.80 -9.25 7.43
CA ILE A 15 4.81 -9.71 8.38
C ILE A 15 4.75 -11.23 8.44
N ILE A 16 5.91 -11.83 8.19
CA ILE A 16 6.18 -13.25 8.38
C ILE A 16 6.93 -13.40 9.71
N THR A 17 6.62 -14.44 10.48
CA THR A 17 7.37 -14.78 11.69
C THR A 17 8.63 -15.54 11.28
N GLY A 18 9.78 -14.86 11.28
CA GLY A 18 11.08 -15.48 11.04
C GLY A 18 11.74 -15.97 12.33
N PRO A 19 12.78 -16.81 12.23
CA PRO A 19 13.51 -17.33 13.40
C PRO A 19 14.32 -16.25 14.14
N GLU A 20 14.80 -15.23 13.42
CA GLU A 20 15.62 -14.14 13.98
C GLU A 20 14.81 -12.86 14.25
N GLY A 21 13.53 -12.85 13.91
CA GLY A 21 12.67 -11.68 14.01
C GLY A 21 11.61 -11.61 12.91
N PRO A 22 10.84 -10.51 12.85
CA PRO A 22 9.86 -10.30 11.79
C PRO A 22 10.55 -10.12 10.43
N ILE A 23 9.99 -10.74 9.40
CA ILE A 23 10.35 -10.48 8.00
C ILE A 23 9.22 -9.67 7.36
N TYR A 24 9.56 -8.52 6.76
CA TYR A 24 8.61 -7.61 6.13
C TYR A 24 8.40 -7.96 4.67
N ALA A 25 7.14 -8.04 4.25
CA ALA A 25 6.72 -8.41 2.90
C ALA A 25 5.76 -7.34 2.34
N PRO A 26 6.27 -6.31 1.65
CA PRO A 26 5.44 -5.24 1.11
C PRO A 26 4.39 -5.73 0.11
N GLN A 27 3.24 -5.07 0.04
CA GLN A 27 2.15 -5.37 -0.90
C GLN A 27 1.53 -6.79 -0.77
N THR A 28 1.65 -7.38 0.42
CA THR A 28 1.06 -8.68 0.77
C THR A 28 0.01 -8.55 1.86
N LEU A 29 -0.86 -9.56 1.99
CA LEU A 29 -1.95 -9.62 2.95
C LEU A 29 -1.85 -10.85 3.85
N PRO A 30 -2.43 -10.80 5.06
CA PRO A 30 -2.50 -11.97 5.95
C PRO A 30 -3.16 -13.18 5.27
N GLY A 31 -2.59 -14.36 5.52
CA GLY A 31 -3.04 -15.63 4.95
C GLY A 31 -2.51 -15.92 3.56
N GLU A 32 -1.74 -15.02 2.96
CA GLU A 32 -1.10 -15.31 1.67
C GLU A 32 0.08 -16.27 1.80
N GLU A 33 0.21 -17.14 0.81
CA GLU A 33 1.44 -17.88 0.56
C GLU A 33 2.20 -17.18 -0.55
N VAL A 34 3.47 -16.90 -0.30
CA VAL A 34 4.33 -16.12 -1.20
C VAL A 34 5.71 -16.74 -1.34
N GLU A 35 6.36 -16.46 -2.47
CA GLU A 35 7.79 -16.66 -2.67
C GLU A 35 8.46 -15.29 -2.85
N GLY A 36 9.75 -15.22 -2.56
CA GLY A 36 10.55 -14.03 -2.81
C GLY A 36 12.00 -14.21 -2.37
N THR A 37 12.78 -13.17 -2.56
CA THR A 37 14.19 -13.10 -2.16
C THR A 37 14.31 -12.40 -0.81
N LEU A 38 14.87 -13.06 0.20
CA LEU A 38 15.10 -12.42 1.50
C LEU A 38 16.35 -11.54 1.42
N THR A 39 16.19 -10.25 1.66
CA THR A 39 17.28 -9.27 1.71
C THR A 39 17.25 -8.57 3.08
N GLY A 40 18.12 -8.99 3.99
CA GLY A 40 18.06 -8.55 5.39
C GLY A 40 16.79 -9.04 6.06
N ASP A 41 15.97 -8.12 6.56
CA ASP A 41 14.67 -8.39 7.19
C ASP A 41 13.48 -8.23 6.22
N THR A 42 13.73 -8.04 4.92
CA THR A 42 12.70 -7.69 3.95
C THR A 42 12.67 -8.70 2.80
N LEU A 43 11.47 -9.16 2.45
CA LEU A 43 11.22 -10.00 1.29
C LEU A 43 11.02 -9.12 0.05
N THR A 44 11.82 -9.35 -0.99
CA THR A 44 11.76 -8.68 -2.29
C THR A 44 11.34 -9.66 -3.39
N ASP A 45 11.08 -9.15 -4.60
CA ASP A 45 10.67 -9.95 -5.77
C ASP A 45 9.50 -10.89 -5.49
N ILE A 46 8.54 -10.39 -4.69
CA ILE A 46 7.47 -11.21 -4.13
C ILE A 46 6.52 -11.70 -5.23
N ARG A 47 6.36 -13.02 -5.28
CA ARG A 47 5.33 -13.71 -6.06
C ARG A 47 4.28 -14.30 -5.11
N ILE A 48 3.02 -13.97 -5.33
CA ILE A 48 1.90 -14.56 -4.58
C ILE A 48 1.55 -15.89 -5.22
N LEU A 49 1.61 -16.96 -4.42
CA LEU A 49 1.20 -18.31 -4.81
C LEU A 49 -0.28 -18.51 -4.54
N THR A 50 -0.70 -18.19 -3.30
CA THR A 50 -2.08 -18.32 -2.84
C THR A 50 -2.55 -16.95 -2.33
N PRO A 51 -3.50 -16.29 -3.01
CA PRO A 51 -3.98 -14.98 -2.60
C PRO A 51 -4.93 -15.07 -1.39
N SER A 52 -4.93 -14.02 -0.58
CA SER A 52 -5.87 -13.85 0.53
C SER A 52 -7.30 -13.60 0.00
N ALA A 53 -8.32 -14.04 0.73
CA ALA A 53 -9.72 -13.76 0.40
C ALA A 53 -10.06 -12.25 0.39
N TRP A 54 -9.26 -11.44 1.10
CA TRP A 54 -9.40 -9.99 1.17
C TRP A 54 -8.74 -9.26 0.00
N ARG A 55 -8.05 -10.00 -0.88
CA ARG A 55 -7.30 -9.44 -2.00
C ARG A 55 -8.22 -9.05 -3.13
N VAL A 56 -8.01 -7.86 -3.66
CA VAL A 56 -8.74 -7.35 -4.83
C VAL A 56 -7.77 -6.92 -5.92
N LYS A 57 -8.24 -6.90 -7.16
CA LYS A 57 -7.50 -6.28 -8.25
C LYS A 57 -7.43 -4.77 -7.97
N ALA A 58 -6.22 -4.25 -7.84
CA ALA A 58 -6.02 -2.82 -7.65
C ALA A 58 -6.67 -2.02 -8.81
N PRO A 59 -7.50 -1.00 -8.52
CA PRO A 59 -8.17 -0.22 -9.55
C PRO A 59 -7.18 0.65 -10.35
N CYS A 60 -6.06 1.06 -9.74
CA CYS A 60 -5.03 1.82 -10.43
C CYS A 60 -3.99 0.88 -11.05
N VAL A 61 -3.81 0.98 -12.37
CA VAL A 61 -2.77 0.23 -13.11
C VAL A 61 -1.36 0.53 -12.60
N HIS A 62 -1.15 1.71 -12.02
CA HIS A 62 0.14 2.15 -11.48
C HIS A 62 0.40 1.65 -10.04
N ALA A 63 -0.56 1.01 -9.37
CA ALA A 63 -0.47 0.72 -7.93
C ALA A 63 0.74 -0.13 -7.52
N ARG A 64 1.29 -0.95 -8.44
CA ARG A 64 2.47 -1.78 -8.17
C ARG A 64 3.79 -1.02 -8.26
N THR A 65 3.85 0.04 -9.06
CA THR A 65 5.10 0.77 -9.37
C THR A 65 5.13 2.16 -8.75
N CYS A 66 3.99 2.85 -8.67
CA CYS A 66 3.85 4.13 -7.99
C CYS A 66 3.81 3.92 -6.46
N GLY A 67 4.62 4.67 -5.72
CA GLY A 67 4.68 4.61 -4.26
C GLY A 67 3.50 5.27 -3.54
N GLY A 68 2.53 5.84 -4.26
CA GLY A 68 1.45 6.64 -3.67
C GLY A 68 0.35 5.83 -2.98
N CYS A 69 0.11 4.59 -3.39
CA CYS A 69 -1.00 3.77 -2.93
C CYS A 69 -0.51 2.44 -2.33
N MET A 70 -0.58 2.31 -1.01
CA MET A 70 -0.07 1.12 -0.34
C MET A 70 -1.07 -0.06 -0.35
N MET A 71 -2.36 0.22 -0.15
CA MET A 71 -3.36 -0.81 0.18
C MET A 71 -4.40 -1.07 -0.90
N GLN A 72 -4.19 -0.59 -2.14
CA GLN A 72 -5.17 -0.81 -3.23
C GLN A 72 -5.37 -2.28 -3.62
N HIS A 73 -4.50 -3.17 -3.16
CA HIS A 73 -4.62 -4.62 -3.36
C HIS A 73 -5.51 -5.30 -2.31
N ALA A 74 -6.00 -4.57 -1.30
CA ALA A 74 -6.93 -5.07 -0.29
C ALA A 74 -8.33 -4.49 -0.49
N SER A 75 -9.35 -5.25 -0.11
CA SER A 75 -10.74 -4.78 -0.06
C SER A 75 -10.89 -3.62 0.95
N ASP A 76 -11.81 -2.69 0.66
CA ASP A 76 -12.06 -1.54 1.54
C ASP A 76 -12.50 -1.96 2.95
N GLY A 77 -13.29 -3.04 3.07
CA GLY A 77 -13.69 -3.59 4.36
C GLY A 77 -12.49 -4.03 5.20
N PHE A 78 -11.56 -4.78 4.60
CA PHE A 78 -10.32 -5.16 5.26
C PHE A 78 -9.48 -3.95 5.67
N VAL A 79 -9.36 -2.93 4.81
CA VAL A 79 -8.59 -1.71 5.12
C VAL A 79 -9.22 -0.95 6.29
N ALA A 80 -10.55 -0.84 6.34
CA ALA A 80 -11.29 -0.21 7.42
C ALA A 80 -11.07 -0.94 8.76
N ASP A 81 -11.15 -2.26 8.76
CA ASP A 81 -10.93 -3.08 9.95
C ASP A 81 -9.47 -3.01 10.43
N TRP A 82 -8.51 -3.10 9.51
CA TRP A 82 -7.09 -2.95 9.81
C TRP A 82 -6.77 -1.58 10.45
N LYS A 83 -7.30 -0.49 9.89
CA LYS A 83 -7.14 0.85 10.47
C LYS A 83 -7.77 0.97 11.85
N SER A 84 -8.97 0.39 12.05
CA SER A 84 -9.62 0.33 13.36
C SER A 84 -8.76 -0.42 14.38
N HIS A 85 -8.15 -1.54 13.98
CA HIS A 85 -7.29 -2.34 14.84
C HIS A 85 -6.04 -1.58 15.27
N ILE A 86 -5.40 -0.81 14.37
CA ILE A 86 -4.24 0.03 14.71
C ILE A 86 -4.60 1.01 15.83
N VAL A 87 -5.72 1.73 15.68
CA VAL A 87 -6.17 2.71 16.69
C VAL A 87 -6.50 2.01 18.01
N ARG A 88 -7.22 0.89 17.95
CA ARG A 88 -7.58 0.10 19.14
C ARG A 88 -6.33 -0.37 19.90
N ALA A 89 -5.36 -0.93 19.20
CA ALA A 89 -4.11 -1.41 19.79
C ALA A 89 -3.32 -0.26 20.43
N ALA A 90 -3.27 0.91 19.79
CA ALA A 90 -2.60 2.09 20.33
C ALA A 90 -3.26 2.60 21.63
N LEU A 91 -4.60 2.63 21.68
CA LEU A 91 -5.34 3.03 22.89
C LEU A 91 -5.17 2.01 24.03
N ALA A 92 -5.30 0.72 23.73
CA ALA A 92 -5.15 -0.35 24.71
C ALA A 92 -3.74 -0.37 25.31
N ALA A 93 -2.70 -0.08 24.52
CA ALA A 93 -1.33 0.05 25.00
C ALA A 93 -1.13 1.19 26.02
N GLN A 94 -2.08 2.13 26.10
CA GLN A 94 -2.11 3.21 27.08
C GLN A 94 -3.16 2.99 28.18
N GLY A 95 -3.82 1.82 28.21
CA GLY A 95 -4.90 1.52 29.16
C GLY A 95 -6.17 2.35 28.92
N ILE A 96 -6.37 2.88 27.70
CA ILE A 96 -7.53 3.71 27.35
C ILE A 96 -8.57 2.85 26.63
N GLU A 97 -9.79 2.84 27.17
CA GLU A 97 -10.95 2.28 26.50
C GLU A 97 -11.81 3.40 25.91
N ALA A 98 -12.13 3.29 24.62
CA ALA A 98 -13.00 4.24 23.94
C ALA A 98 -13.82 3.55 22.84
N PRO A 99 -15.08 3.96 22.62
CA PRO A 99 -15.87 3.47 21.50
C PRO A 99 -15.27 3.97 20.18
N LEU A 100 -15.05 3.06 19.24
CA LEU A 100 -14.61 3.39 17.88
C LEU A 100 -15.84 3.49 16.97
N ARG A 101 -15.99 4.63 16.29
CA ARG A 101 -16.98 4.78 15.22
C ARG A 101 -16.52 4.02 13.97
N PRO A 102 -17.45 3.65 13.06
CA PRO A 102 -17.10 3.04 11.79
C PRO A 102 -16.05 3.86 11.03
N ILE A 103 -15.04 3.18 10.47
CA ILE A 103 -14.03 3.83 9.63
C ILE A 103 -14.64 4.14 8.27
N LEU A 104 -14.40 5.35 7.79
CA LEU A 104 -14.74 5.78 6.44
C LEU A 104 -13.48 5.72 5.59
N THR A 105 -13.50 4.89 4.55
CA THR A 105 -12.46 4.92 3.51
C THR A 105 -12.73 6.10 2.56
N SER A 106 -11.66 6.78 2.16
CA SER A 106 -11.80 7.89 1.21
C SER A 106 -12.32 7.38 -0.14
N PRO A 107 -13.36 8.00 -0.73
CA PRO A 107 -13.82 7.63 -2.06
C PRO A 107 -12.72 7.74 -3.12
N ALA A 108 -12.85 6.99 -4.20
CA ALA A 108 -12.00 7.18 -5.38
C ALA A 108 -12.11 8.64 -5.88
N ARG A 109 -11.03 9.14 -6.48
CA ARG A 109 -10.98 10.48 -7.09
C ARG A 109 -11.36 11.63 -6.13
N SER A 110 -11.07 11.50 -4.83
CA SER A 110 -11.40 12.49 -3.81
C SER A 110 -10.20 13.33 -3.32
N ARG A 111 -8.97 13.00 -3.74
CA ARG A 111 -7.76 13.70 -3.30
C ARG A 111 -7.63 15.05 -4.02
N ARG A 112 -7.91 16.12 -3.28
CA ARG A 112 -7.93 17.52 -3.76
C ARG A 112 -6.58 18.25 -3.69
N ARG A 113 -5.52 17.58 -3.23
CA ARG A 113 -4.15 18.13 -3.18
C ARG A 113 -3.12 17.04 -3.41
N ALA A 114 -2.16 17.32 -4.28
CA ALA A 114 -1.00 16.48 -4.53
C ALA A 114 0.23 17.32 -4.89
N THR A 115 1.41 16.81 -4.54
CA THR A 115 2.69 17.31 -5.03
C THR A 115 3.16 16.33 -6.09
N LEU A 116 3.38 16.83 -7.31
CA LEU A 116 3.87 16.04 -8.42
C LEU A 116 5.36 16.33 -8.60
N ALA A 117 6.15 15.28 -8.80
CA ALA A 117 7.52 15.41 -9.23
C ALA A 117 7.54 15.43 -10.76
N ALA A 118 8.37 16.29 -11.34
CA ALA A 118 8.52 16.43 -12.78
C ALA A 118 9.99 16.53 -13.15
N ARG A 119 10.37 15.89 -14.27
CA ARG A 119 11.72 15.94 -14.83
C ARG A 119 11.64 16.08 -16.34
N ARG A 120 12.44 16.97 -16.91
CA ARG A 120 12.64 17.05 -18.37
C ARG A 120 13.47 15.86 -18.86
N THR A 121 13.01 15.24 -19.93
CA THR A 121 13.65 14.12 -20.64
C THR A 121 13.89 14.51 -22.10
N LYS A 122 14.58 13.66 -22.88
CA LYS A 122 14.74 13.88 -24.32
C LYS A 122 13.40 13.84 -25.08
N GLY A 123 12.41 13.11 -24.57
CA GLY A 123 11.09 12.92 -25.19
C GLY A 123 9.98 13.82 -24.64
N GLY A 124 10.30 14.82 -23.81
CA GLY A 124 9.31 15.69 -23.17
C GLY A 124 9.45 15.72 -21.65
N VAL A 125 8.36 15.97 -20.93
CA VAL A 125 8.34 16.01 -19.46
C VAL A 125 7.80 14.69 -18.91
N LEU A 126 8.58 14.05 -18.04
CA LEU A 126 8.10 12.96 -17.21
C LEU A 126 7.54 13.56 -15.93
N MET A 127 6.26 13.35 -15.64
CA MET A 127 5.59 13.85 -14.45
C MET A 127 4.80 12.76 -13.74
N GLY A 128 4.86 12.73 -12.42
CA GLY A 128 4.06 11.82 -11.60
C GLY A 128 4.55 11.76 -10.16
N PHE A 129 4.73 10.53 -9.66
CA PHE A 129 5.10 10.27 -8.26
C PHE A 129 6.32 9.36 -8.19
N HIS A 130 7.03 9.41 -7.07
CA HIS A 130 8.12 8.49 -6.79
C HIS A 130 7.62 7.06 -6.58
N ALA A 131 8.41 6.09 -7.02
CA ALA A 131 8.22 4.68 -6.68
C ALA A 131 8.40 4.46 -5.17
N ARG A 132 7.92 3.33 -4.66
CA ARG A 132 8.03 3.01 -3.22
C ARG A 132 9.49 2.99 -2.80
N ALA A 133 9.84 3.78 -1.78
CA ALA A 133 11.19 3.87 -1.21
C ALA A 133 12.30 4.08 -2.27
N SER A 134 12.03 4.89 -3.30
CA SER A 134 12.95 5.12 -4.41
C SER A 134 12.78 6.53 -4.99
N GLU A 135 13.88 7.14 -5.44
CA GLU A 135 13.88 8.39 -6.21
C GLU A 135 13.42 8.18 -7.67
N THR A 136 13.07 6.95 -8.06
CA THR A 136 12.58 6.64 -9.40
C THR A 136 11.22 7.30 -9.64
N LEU A 137 11.16 8.20 -10.62
CA LEU A 137 9.92 8.87 -11.01
C LEU A 137 9.07 7.97 -11.91
N VAL A 138 7.78 7.81 -11.55
CA VAL A 138 6.79 7.02 -12.28
C VAL A 138 5.72 7.94 -12.86
N ALA A 139 5.48 7.82 -14.17
CA ALA A 139 4.38 8.51 -14.84
C ALA A 139 3.02 7.96 -14.36
N VAL A 140 2.10 8.85 -13.98
CA VAL A 140 0.77 8.47 -13.49
C VAL A 140 -0.32 9.32 -14.17
N PRO A 141 -0.57 9.13 -15.49
CA PRO A 141 -1.55 9.91 -16.25
C PRO A 141 -3.01 9.62 -15.88
N ASN A 142 -3.28 8.58 -15.08
CA ASN A 142 -4.63 8.19 -14.69
C ASN A 142 -4.70 7.81 -13.20
N CYS A 143 -4.31 8.74 -12.32
CA CYS A 143 -4.35 8.50 -10.89
C CYS A 143 -5.80 8.33 -10.40
N GLN A 144 -6.12 7.15 -9.87
CA GLN A 144 -7.46 6.84 -9.35
C GLN A 144 -7.82 7.57 -8.04
N LEU A 145 -6.87 8.29 -7.44
CA LEU A 145 -7.09 9.04 -6.20
C LEU A 145 -7.30 10.53 -6.42
N LEU A 146 -6.62 11.15 -7.40
CA LEU A 146 -6.71 12.59 -7.62
C LEU A 146 -8.10 12.99 -8.07
N HIS A 147 -8.54 14.16 -7.58
CA HIS A 147 -9.77 14.78 -8.05
C HIS A 147 -9.72 15.00 -9.57
N PRO A 148 -10.82 14.83 -10.32
CA PRO A 148 -10.83 15.00 -11.76
C PRO A 148 -10.28 16.36 -12.22
N ASP A 149 -10.55 17.43 -11.48
CA ASP A 149 -10.03 18.77 -11.80
C ASP A 149 -8.49 18.86 -11.73
N LEU A 150 -7.87 18.11 -10.81
CA LEU A 150 -6.40 18.01 -10.78
C LEU A 150 -5.89 17.20 -11.96
N MET A 151 -6.55 16.09 -12.28
CA MET A 151 -6.16 15.26 -13.43
C MET A 151 -6.31 16.02 -14.75
N ALA A 152 -7.31 16.88 -14.89
CA ALA A 152 -7.51 17.73 -16.06
C ALA A 152 -6.38 18.75 -16.28
N SER A 153 -5.57 19.03 -15.25
CA SER A 153 -4.40 19.91 -15.35
C SER A 153 -3.10 19.18 -15.73
N PHE A 154 -3.13 17.84 -15.88
CA PHE A 154 -1.97 17.10 -16.35
C PHE A 154 -1.71 17.42 -17.84
N PRO A 155 -0.44 17.62 -18.23
CA PRO A 155 -0.05 17.88 -19.62
C PRO A 155 -0.18 16.66 -20.51
#